data_AF-K0RT65-F1
#
_entry.id   AF-K0RT65-F1
#
_cell.length_a   1.000
_cell.length_b   1.000
_cell.length_c   1.000
_cell.angle_alpha   90.00
_cell.angle_beta   90.00
_cell.angle_gamma   90.00
#
_symmetry.space_group_name_H-M   'P 1'
#
loop_
_entity.id
_entity.type
_entity.pdbx_description
1 polymer ?
#
loop_
_entity_poly.entity_id
_entity_poly.type
_entity_poly.pdbx_seq_one_letter_code
_entity_poly.pdbx_strand_id
1 'polypeptide(L)'
;MRHFISPLICKELHISAFHFCDKLKSIQVVGDDTRLIRDHGIIEIPSLLRLNIPRLYYVSGFGGLLSGKFLSNISIAPDSIMSEGKYTRMFTLFNDKGCTLDRMKARFRQLPLHEICFNYSNHHTDVTFEQVLKYLEDNADAVLEKDCIGMTPLHIIACSTNHDVRLFQKLISISHKTLLVRDIFGRTVLDYAILSDAPKEVFDSLFEPFVKMGDLPLNLELVYSAAEHNVPALQTWEVFSDYVEKFFPALDLDWEDLFLRKVHVNCAMPIITYRWFARKAAKQRMIKMSTLALTRQLKINEMVDGFQWRDEFPDDEEGCNQWKLQVGPVWKLMK
;
A
#
# COMPACT_ATOMS: atom_id res chain seq x y z
N MET A 1 6.02 -13.17 -3.14
CA MET A 1 7.03 -12.18 -3.58
C MET A 1 6.44 -10.79 -3.40
N ARG A 2 7.08 -9.90 -2.61
CA ARG A 2 6.57 -8.53 -2.37
C ARG A 2 7.19 -7.49 -3.29
N HIS A 3 8.43 -7.71 -3.69
CA HIS A 3 9.18 -6.83 -4.57
C HIS A 3 9.80 -7.68 -5.67
N PHE A 4 9.72 -7.20 -6.89
CA PHE A 4 10.39 -7.79 -8.04
C PHE A 4 11.38 -6.77 -8.61
N ILE A 5 12.63 -7.19 -8.75
CA ILE A 5 13.67 -6.45 -9.47
C ILE A 5 14.06 -7.31 -10.67
N SER A 6 13.97 -6.75 -11.87
CA SER A 6 14.40 -7.47 -13.07
C SER A 6 15.92 -7.69 -13.02
N PRO A 7 16.42 -8.87 -13.41
CA PRO A 7 17.85 -9.06 -13.63
C PRO A 7 18.39 -8.07 -14.67
N LEU A 8 19.64 -7.62 -14.53
CA LEU A 8 20.29 -6.72 -15.52
C LEU A 8 20.30 -7.30 -16.94
N ILE A 9 20.36 -8.63 -17.06
CA ILE A 9 20.34 -9.35 -18.35
C ILE A 9 18.93 -9.56 -18.91
N CYS A 10 17.88 -9.10 -18.22
CA CYS A 10 16.50 -9.25 -18.65
C CYS A 10 16.25 -8.41 -19.90
N LYS A 11 16.02 -9.05 -21.04
CA LYS A 11 15.69 -8.35 -22.29
C LYS A 11 14.23 -7.98 -22.39
N GLU A 12 13.35 -8.87 -21.91
CA GLU A 12 11.91 -8.71 -22.00
C GLU A 12 11.27 -9.12 -20.67
N LEU A 13 10.41 -8.25 -20.14
CA LEU A 13 9.62 -8.52 -18.93
C LEU A 13 8.14 -8.43 -19.26
N HIS A 14 7.45 -9.57 -19.23
CA HIS A 14 6.02 -9.63 -19.46
C HIS A 14 5.26 -9.32 -18.16
N ILE A 15 4.49 -8.24 -18.14
CA ILE A 15 3.71 -7.85 -16.95
C ILE A 15 2.65 -8.91 -16.60
N SER A 16 2.20 -9.68 -17.60
CA SER A 16 1.24 -10.79 -17.42
C SER A 16 1.75 -11.87 -16.47
N ALA A 17 3.07 -12.01 -16.32
CA ALA A 17 3.69 -12.92 -15.36
C ALA A 17 3.35 -12.58 -13.90
N PHE A 18 2.85 -11.36 -13.64
CA PHE A 18 2.45 -10.91 -12.32
C PHE A 18 0.92 -10.85 -12.14
N HIS A 19 0.15 -11.39 -13.08
CA HIS A 19 -1.31 -11.39 -12.98
C HIS A 19 -1.75 -12.09 -11.69
N PHE A 20 -2.64 -11.44 -10.93
CA PHE A 20 -3.13 -11.89 -9.63
C PHE A 20 -2.05 -12.08 -8.56
N CYS A 21 -0.88 -11.45 -8.70
CA CYS A 21 0.10 -11.38 -7.62
C CYS A 21 -0.37 -10.43 -6.52
N ASP A 22 -1.23 -10.93 -5.64
CA ASP A 22 -1.86 -10.25 -4.49
C ASP A 22 -0.87 -9.64 -3.50
N LYS A 23 0.36 -10.15 -3.42
CA LYS A 23 1.40 -9.68 -2.50
C LYS A 23 2.43 -8.76 -3.14
N LEU A 24 2.42 -8.61 -4.47
CA LEU A 24 3.42 -7.81 -5.17
C LEU A 24 3.11 -6.32 -5.00
N LYS A 25 4.02 -5.60 -4.33
CA LYS A 25 3.93 -4.16 -4.03
C LYS A 25 4.72 -3.29 -5.00
N SER A 26 5.82 -3.81 -5.53
CA SER A 26 6.72 -3.03 -6.38
C SER A 26 7.36 -3.86 -7.47
N ILE A 27 7.38 -3.31 -8.69
CA ILE A 27 8.11 -3.84 -9.84
C ILE A 27 9.17 -2.81 -10.23
N GLN A 28 10.43 -3.24 -10.24
CA GLN A 28 11.58 -2.46 -10.65
C GLN A 28 12.28 -3.11 -11.85
N VAL A 29 12.38 -2.38 -12.95
CA VAL A 29 13.09 -2.74 -14.17
C VAL A 29 14.42 -1.98 -14.19
N VAL A 30 15.55 -2.70 -14.13
CA VAL A 30 16.88 -2.11 -13.92
C VAL A 30 17.70 -2.01 -15.21
N GLY A 31 17.37 -2.79 -16.25
CA GLY A 31 18.08 -2.73 -17.52
C GLY A 31 17.55 -1.63 -18.46
N ASP A 32 18.45 -0.81 -18.99
CA ASP A 32 18.11 0.24 -19.98
C ASP A 32 17.51 -0.35 -21.27
N ASP A 33 17.97 -1.55 -21.64
CA ASP A 33 17.49 -2.31 -22.79
C ASP A 33 16.34 -3.27 -22.45
N THR A 34 15.91 -3.34 -21.19
CA THR A 34 14.79 -4.20 -20.81
C THR A 34 13.50 -3.62 -21.38
N ARG A 35 12.85 -4.40 -22.24
CA ARG A 35 11.54 -4.10 -22.77
C ARG A 35 10.47 -4.57 -21.80
N LEU A 36 9.70 -3.64 -21.25
CA LEU A 36 8.50 -3.99 -20.50
C LEU A 36 7.37 -4.29 -21.50
N ILE A 37 6.99 -5.56 -21.58
CA ILE A 37 5.99 -6.07 -22.50
C ILE A 37 4.68 -6.25 -21.76
N ARG A 38 3.63 -5.73 -22.38
CA ARG A 38 2.27 -6.03 -21.97
C ARG A 38 1.57 -6.89 -23.00
N ASP A 39 1.22 -8.09 -22.59
CA ASP A 39 0.42 -9.03 -23.37
C ASP A 39 -1.06 -8.60 -23.43
N HIS A 40 -1.83 -9.29 -24.28
CA HIS A 40 -3.26 -9.07 -24.40
C HIS A 40 -3.99 -9.43 -23.10
N GLY A 41 -5.07 -8.69 -22.82
CA GLY A 41 -5.94 -8.93 -21.67
C GLY A 41 -5.82 -7.87 -20.56
N ILE A 42 -6.72 -8.03 -19.59
CA ILE A 42 -6.75 -7.24 -18.37
C ILE A 42 -5.77 -7.89 -17.40
N ILE A 43 -4.74 -7.14 -17.00
CA ILE A 43 -3.81 -7.58 -15.96
C ILE A 43 -4.18 -6.83 -14.70
N GLU A 44 -4.51 -7.58 -13.66
CA GLU A 44 -4.76 -7.08 -12.32
C GLU A 44 -3.60 -7.46 -11.39
N ILE A 45 -3.05 -6.46 -10.70
CA ILE A 45 -2.06 -6.61 -9.62
C ILE A 45 -2.56 -5.77 -8.45
N PRO A 46 -3.49 -6.29 -7.63
CA PRO A 46 -4.30 -5.47 -6.70
C PRO A 46 -3.45 -4.64 -5.73
N SER A 47 -2.34 -5.22 -5.28
CA SER A 47 -1.42 -4.68 -4.29
C SER A 47 -0.35 -3.74 -4.83
N LEU A 48 -0.25 -3.57 -6.15
CA LEU A 48 0.87 -2.84 -6.74
C LEU A 48 0.82 -1.36 -6.33
N LEU A 49 1.87 -0.88 -5.67
CA LEU A 49 2.05 0.52 -5.25
C LEU A 49 3.00 1.26 -6.15
N ARG A 50 4.04 0.57 -6.62
CA ARG A 50 5.17 1.15 -7.34
C ARG A 50 5.46 0.39 -8.62
N LEU A 51 5.72 1.15 -9.68
CA LEU A 51 6.14 0.62 -10.97
C LEU A 51 7.09 1.62 -11.62
N ASN A 52 8.27 1.19 -12.02
CA ASN A 52 9.07 1.97 -12.96
C ASN A 52 8.86 1.48 -14.40
N ILE A 53 8.77 2.42 -15.33
CA ILE A 53 8.65 2.15 -16.75
C ILE A 53 10.00 2.47 -17.39
N PRO A 54 10.68 1.47 -17.97
CA PRO A 54 11.97 1.69 -18.61
C PRO A 54 11.82 2.50 -19.91
N ARG A 55 12.96 2.76 -20.55
CA ARG A 55 13.02 3.40 -21.86
C ARG A 55 12.18 2.65 -22.90
N LEU A 56 12.34 1.33 -22.97
CA LEU A 56 11.66 0.48 -23.94
C LEU A 56 10.35 -0.07 -23.36
N TYR A 57 9.24 0.43 -23.86
CA TYR A 57 7.90 -0.02 -23.46
C TYR A 57 7.08 -0.46 -24.66
N TYR A 58 6.58 -1.70 -24.63
CA TYR A 58 5.81 -2.28 -25.72
C TYR A 58 4.45 -2.80 -25.24
N VAL A 59 3.40 -2.43 -25.98
CA VAL A 59 2.04 -2.90 -25.74
C VAL A 59 1.57 -3.63 -26.97
N SER A 60 1.27 -4.91 -26.79
CA SER A 60 0.57 -5.70 -27.79
C SER A 60 -0.94 -5.45 -27.63
N GLY A 61 -1.55 -4.68 -28.54
CA GLY A 61 -3.01 -4.55 -28.66
C GLY A 61 -3.69 -3.48 -27.79
N PHE A 62 -5.02 -3.61 -27.65
CA PHE A 62 -5.93 -2.58 -27.13
C PHE A 62 -6.31 -2.72 -25.63
N GLY A 63 -5.66 -3.59 -24.87
CA GLY A 63 -5.95 -3.71 -23.43
C GLY A 63 -5.58 -2.43 -22.66
N GLY A 64 -6.26 -2.14 -21.54
CA GLY A 64 -5.82 -1.17 -20.51
C GLY A 64 -5.22 -1.90 -19.30
N LEU A 65 -4.13 -1.41 -18.70
CA LEU A 65 -3.66 -1.97 -17.42
C LEU A 65 -4.70 -1.50 -16.42
N LEU A 66 -5.40 -2.41 -15.75
CA LEU A 66 -6.11 -2.00 -14.56
C LEU A 66 -5.01 -1.78 -13.52
N SER A 67 -4.47 -0.56 -13.50
CA SER A 67 -3.56 -0.13 -12.45
C SER A 67 -4.18 -0.57 -11.13
N GLY A 68 -3.45 -1.37 -10.34
CA GLY A 68 -3.93 -1.78 -9.03
C GLY A 68 -4.48 -0.57 -8.29
N LYS A 69 -5.57 -0.73 -7.53
CA LYS A 69 -6.26 0.39 -6.85
C LYS A 69 -5.31 1.26 -6.00
N PHE A 70 -4.16 0.71 -5.64
CA PHE A 70 -3.15 1.38 -4.82
C PHE A 70 -1.94 1.93 -5.61
N LEU A 71 -1.83 1.72 -6.94
CA LEU A 71 -0.71 2.22 -7.74
C LEU A 71 -0.64 3.74 -7.65
N SER A 72 0.53 4.23 -7.26
CA SER A 72 0.69 5.62 -6.81
C SER A 72 2.09 6.16 -7.09
N ASN A 73 3.12 5.32 -6.98
CA ASN A 73 4.50 5.73 -7.21
C ASN A 73 5.00 5.19 -8.57
N ILE A 74 4.71 5.92 -9.64
CA ILE A 74 5.18 5.57 -10.99
C ILE A 74 6.39 6.42 -11.37
N SER A 75 7.47 5.79 -11.80
CA SER A 75 8.58 6.49 -12.45
C SER A 75 8.61 6.10 -13.93
N ILE A 76 8.71 7.07 -14.83
CA ILE A 76 8.85 6.80 -16.27
C ILE A 76 10.19 7.35 -16.70
N ALA A 77 11.02 6.51 -17.33
CA ALA A 77 12.31 6.94 -17.85
C ALA A 77 12.13 8.20 -18.73
N PRO A 78 12.95 9.26 -18.55
CA PRO A 78 12.79 10.52 -19.28
C PRO A 78 12.80 10.35 -20.80
N ASP A 79 13.54 9.36 -21.30
CA ASP A 79 13.71 8.99 -22.70
C ASP A 79 12.79 7.85 -23.16
N SER A 80 11.76 7.51 -22.37
CA SER A 80 10.82 6.43 -22.70
C SER A 80 10.10 6.66 -24.02
N ILE A 81 9.99 5.60 -24.83
CA ILE A 81 9.27 5.62 -26.12
C ILE A 81 7.73 5.57 -25.96
N MET A 82 7.22 5.58 -24.72
CA MET A 82 5.79 5.65 -24.45
C MET A 82 5.19 6.91 -25.11
N SER A 83 4.03 6.77 -25.75
CA SER A 83 3.26 7.88 -26.30
C SER A 83 2.16 8.32 -25.34
N GLU A 84 1.71 9.57 -25.46
CA GLU A 84 0.65 10.15 -24.61
C GLU A 84 -0.63 9.29 -24.61
N GLY A 85 -1.06 8.83 -25.79
CA GLY A 85 -2.26 7.99 -25.91
C GLY A 85 -2.12 6.63 -25.20
N LYS A 86 -0.90 6.06 -25.14
CA LYS A 86 -0.64 4.83 -24.36
C LYS A 86 -0.64 5.13 -22.87
N TYR A 87 0.02 6.22 -22.46
CA TYR A 87 0.04 6.68 -21.09
C TYR A 87 -1.37 6.91 -20.53
N THR A 88 -2.18 7.70 -21.25
CA THR A 88 -3.56 8.03 -20.85
C THR A 88 -4.41 6.78 -20.64
N ARG A 89 -4.30 5.79 -21.54
CA ARG A 89 -5.05 4.53 -21.43
C ARG A 89 -4.57 3.63 -20.29
N MET A 90 -3.28 3.66 -19.97
CA MET A 90 -2.69 2.79 -18.96
C MET A 90 -2.79 3.36 -17.55
N PHE A 91 -2.69 4.68 -17.42
CA PHE A 91 -2.65 5.39 -16.15
C PHE A 91 -3.77 6.44 -16.10
N THR A 92 -4.99 6.00 -16.44
CA THR A 92 -6.19 6.85 -16.44
C THR A 92 -6.32 7.61 -15.13
N LEU A 93 -6.12 6.94 -13.99
CA LEU A 93 -6.19 7.58 -12.66
C LEU A 93 -5.23 8.77 -12.50
N PHE A 94 -4.02 8.71 -13.06
CA PHE A 94 -3.05 9.82 -13.02
C PHE A 94 -3.45 10.93 -14.00
N ASN A 95 -3.86 10.53 -15.20
CA ASN A 95 -4.31 11.46 -16.23
C ASN A 95 -5.56 12.25 -15.80
N ASP A 96 -6.53 11.58 -15.15
CA ASP A 96 -7.75 12.18 -14.62
C ASP A 96 -7.46 13.19 -13.49
N LYS A 97 -6.28 13.07 -12.86
CA LYS A 97 -5.75 14.03 -11.88
C LYS A 97 -4.85 15.11 -12.51
N GLY A 98 -4.77 15.17 -13.85
CA GLY A 98 -4.01 16.18 -14.59
C GLY A 98 -2.50 15.93 -14.67
N CYS A 99 -2.05 14.69 -14.42
CA CYS A 99 -0.65 14.31 -14.61
C CYS A 99 -0.46 13.80 -16.03
N THR A 100 0.23 14.58 -16.87
CA THR A 100 0.53 14.19 -18.26
C THR A 100 1.79 13.33 -18.33
N LEU A 101 2.01 12.64 -19.46
CA LEU A 101 3.23 11.85 -19.65
C LEU A 101 4.50 12.68 -19.50
N ASP A 102 4.53 13.90 -20.06
CA ASP A 102 5.70 14.79 -19.98
C ASP A 102 6.05 15.16 -18.55
N ARG A 103 5.03 15.43 -17.71
CA ARG A 103 5.23 15.69 -16.27
C ARG A 103 5.77 14.46 -15.56
N MET A 104 5.28 13.26 -15.90
CA MET A 104 5.76 12.01 -15.32
C MET A 104 7.20 11.66 -15.75
N LYS A 105 7.57 11.92 -17.00
CA LYS A 105 8.96 11.78 -17.50
C LYS A 105 9.91 12.78 -16.83
N ALA A 106 9.41 13.97 -16.52
CA ALA A 106 10.15 15.01 -15.82
C ALA A 106 9.91 14.99 -14.29
N ARG A 107 9.35 13.91 -13.73
CA ARG A 107 8.82 13.88 -12.36
C ARG A 107 9.83 14.33 -11.30
N PHE A 108 11.08 13.93 -11.44
CA PHE A 108 12.16 14.30 -10.52
C PHE A 108 13.09 15.37 -11.09
N ARG A 109 12.77 15.96 -12.25
CA ARG A 109 13.56 17.05 -12.82
C ARG A 109 13.50 18.22 -11.85
N GLN A 110 14.66 18.72 -11.43
CA GLN A 110 14.81 19.78 -10.42
C GLN A 110 14.37 19.39 -9.00
N LEU A 111 14.22 18.08 -8.71
CA LEU A 111 13.91 17.58 -7.37
C LEU A 111 14.96 16.53 -6.95
N PRO A 112 16.20 16.96 -6.66
CA PRO A 112 17.31 16.03 -6.43
C PRO A 112 17.06 15.13 -5.23
N LEU A 113 16.45 15.66 -4.16
CA LEU A 113 16.15 14.86 -2.97
C LEU A 113 15.14 13.74 -3.26
N HIS A 114 14.13 14.00 -4.09
CA HIS A 114 13.18 12.95 -4.51
C HIS A 114 13.89 11.86 -5.30
N GLU A 115 14.76 12.23 -6.24
CA GLU A 115 15.55 11.28 -7.03
C GLU A 115 16.47 10.43 -6.15
N ILE A 116 17.21 11.07 -5.25
CA ILE A 116 18.07 10.41 -4.26
C ILE A 116 17.25 9.44 -3.40
N CYS A 117 16.13 9.88 -2.82
CA CYS A 117 15.25 9.02 -2.03
C CYS A 117 14.64 7.87 -2.85
N PHE A 118 14.27 8.11 -4.10
CA PHE A 118 13.73 7.09 -5.00
C PHE A 118 14.76 6.00 -5.31
N ASN A 119 16.01 6.40 -5.58
CA ASN A 119 17.14 5.51 -5.88
C ASN A 119 17.59 4.74 -4.63
N TYR A 120 17.70 5.42 -3.48
CA TYR A 120 18.00 4.80 -2.18
C TYR A 120 16.98 3.69 -1.84
N SER A 121 15.69 4.02 -2.00
CA SER A 121 14.57 3.10 -1.78
C SER A 121 14.55 1.90 -2.73
N ASN A 122 15.26 1.98 -3.84
CA ASN A 122 15.36 0.95 -4.88
C ASN A 122 16.62 0.08 -4.75
N HIS A 123 17.41 0.27 -3.69
CA HIS A 123 18.72 -0.36 -3.52
C HIS A 123 19.63 -0.16 -4.74
N HIS A 124 19.52 0.96 -5.46
CA HIS A 124 20.58 1.33 -6.39
C HIS A 124 21.84 1.58 -5.56
N THR A 125 22.88 0.79 -5.81
CA THR A 125 24.11 0.72 -5.02
C THR A 125 24.86 2.05 -4.90
N ASP A 126 24.52 3.00 -5.76
CA ASP A 126 25.25 4.24 -5.92
C ASP A 126 24.77 5.33 -4.94
N VAL A 127 23.63 5.12 -4.27
CA VAL A 127 23.08 6.07 -3.30
C VAL A 127 23.25 5.61 -1.86
N THR A 128 23.98 6.39 -1.05
CA THR A 128 24.20 6.10 0.38
C THR A 128 23.44 7.06 1.28
N PHE A 129 23.26 6.66 2.55
CA PHE A 129 22.59 7.49 3.55
C PHE A 129 23.34 8.82 3.76
N GLU A 130 24.66 8.81 3.72
CA GLU A 130 25.53 9.98 3.88
C GLU A 130 25.33 11.00 2.76
N GLN A 131 25.07 10.55 1.53
CA GLN A 131 24.73 11.46 0.43
C GLN A 131 23.40 12.17 0.67
N VAL A 132 22.41 11.47 1.25
CA VAL A 132 21.15 12.11 1.66
C VAL A 132 21.39 13.17 2.73
N LEU A 133 22.19 12.83 3.75
CA LEU A 133 22.54 13.77 4.82
C LEU A 133 23.24 15.01 4.28
N LYS A 134 24.26 14.83 3.44
CA LYS A 134 25.02 15.92 2.82
C LYS A 134 24.11 16.84 2.01
N TYR A 135 23.18 16.27 1.22
CA TYR A 135 22.24 17.10 0.47
C TYR A 135 21.34 17.94 1.39
N LEU A 136 20.86 17.34 2.49
CA LEU A 136 19.97 17.99 3.45
C LEU A 136 20.66 19.06 4.30
N GLU A 137 21.97 19.00 4.49
CA GLU A 137 22.74 20.05 5.18
C GLU A 137 22.61 21.40 4.46
N ASP A 138 22.69 21.38 3.14
CA ASP A 138 22.62 22.58 2.31
C ASP A 138 21.18 22.92 1.86
N ASN A 139 20.24 21.96 1.91
CA ASN A 139 18.91 22.06 1.31
C ASN A 139 17.79 21.53 2.22
N ALA A 140 17.76 21.92 3.49
CA ALA A 140 16.79 21.42 4.46
C ALA A 140 15.32 21.59 4.00
N ASP A 141 14.99 22.68 3.29
CA ASP A 141 13.63 22.95 2.81
C ASP A 141 13.17 21.98 1.70
N ALA A 142 14.10 21.26 1.05
CA ALA A 142 13.76 20.29 0.02
C ALA A 142 12.86 19.14 0.53
N VAL A 143 12.81 18.90 1.85
CA VAL A 143 11.89 17.90 2.44
C VAL A 143 10.42 18.28 2.26
N LEU A 144 10.13 19.57 2.06
CA LEU A 144 8.78 20.11 1.86
C LEU A 144 8.36 20.15 0.40
N GLU A 145 9.31 19.99 -0.53
CA GLU A 145 9.04 19.99 -1.96
C GLU A 145 8.14 18.82 -2.35
N LYS A 146 7.31 19.05 -3.37
CA LYS A 146 6.39 18.06 -3.91
C LYS A 146 6.71 17.82 -5.37
N ASP A 147 6.64 16.56 -5.78
CA ASP A 147 6.74 16.21 -7.20
C ASP A 147 5.44 16.52 -7.96
N CYS A 148 5.40 16.16 -9.25
CA CYS A 148 4.24 16.41 -10.10
C CYS A 148 2.95 15.70 -9.66
N ILE A 149 3.03 14.70 -8.76
CA ILE A 149 1.89 13.99 -8.18
C ILE A 149 1.68 14.35 -6.70
N GLY A 150 2.35 15.39 -6.21
CA GLY A 150 2.17 15.90 -4.84
C GLY A 150 2.93 15.12 -3.76
N MET A 151 3.77 14.15 -4.12
CA MET A 151 4.55 13.36 -3.15
C MET A 151 5.77 14.14 -2.68
N THR A 152 5.99 14.16 -1.36
CA THR A 152 7.25 14.64 -0.75
C THR A 152 8.30 13.52 -0.72
N PRO A 153 9.58 13.80 -0.43
CA PRO A 153 10.59 12.74 -0.26
C PRO A 153 10.19 11.69 0.79
N LEU A 154 9.49 12.11 1.85
CA LEU A 154 8.97 11.20 2.87
C LEU A 154 7.88 10.25 2.33
N HIS A 155 7.04 10.71 1.40
CA HIS A 155 6.09 9.83 0.69
C HIS A 155 6.83 8.82 -0.20
N ILE A 156 7.90 9.24 -0.89
CA ILE A 156 8.69 8.36 -1.78
C ILE A 156 9.24 7.16 -0.99
N ILE A 157 9.85 7.41 0.17
CA ILE A 157 10.41 6.34 1.00
C ILE A 157 9.33 5.50 1.71
N ALA A 158 8.19 6.09 2.05
CA ALA A 158 7.04 5.36 2.60
C ALA A 158 6.44 4.38 1.60
N CYS A 159 6.40 4.75 0.33
CA CYS A 159 5.93 3.86 -0.74
C CYS A 159 6.98 2.80 -1.15
N SER A 160 8.17 2.80 -0.56
CA SER A 160 9.21 1.81 -0.88
C SER A 160 8.93 0.45 -0.22
N THR A 161 9.71 -0.56 -0.61
CA THR A 161 9.82 -1.82 0.13
C THR A 161 11.10 -1.90 0.97
N ASN A 162 11.86 -0.81 1.05
CA ASN A 162 13.09 -0.67 1.81
C ASN A 162 12.97 0.47 2.81
N HIS A 163 12.40 0.16 3.97
CA HIS A 163 12.09 1.15 4.99
C HIS A 163 13.25 1.38 5.94
N ASP A 164 14.27 2.13 5.52
CA ASP A 164 15.34 2.56 6.44
C ASP A 164 14.81 3.57 7.46
N VAL A 165 14.60 3.09 8.69
CA VAL A 165 14.08 3.87 9.81
C VAL A 165 14.91 5.13 10.08
N ARG A 166 16.25 5.09 9.86
CA ARG A 166 17.12 6.24 10.06
C ARG A 166 16.78 7.38 9.11
N LEU A 167 16.40 7.04 7.87
CA LEU A 167 15.98 8.01 6.87
C LEU A 167 14.62 8.61 7.18
N PHE A 168 13.67 7.81 7.67
CA PHE A 168 12.40 8.33 8.19
C PHE A 168 12.63 9.32 9.33
N GLN A 169 13.37 8.91 10.36
CA GLN A 169 13.67 9.76 11.51
C GLN A 169 14.35 11.06 11.09
N LYS A 170 15.31 10.99 10.17
CA LYS A 170 15.99 12.18 9.65
C LYS A 170 15.03 13.13 8.95
N LEU A 171 14.25 12.66 7.98
CA LEU A 171 13.31 13.52 7.23
C LEU A 171 12.22 14.10 8.13
N ILE A 172 11.69 13.30 9.06
CA ILE A 172 10.70 13.73 10.05
C ILE A 172 11.31 14.81 10.95
N SER A 173 12.53 14.61 11.49
CA SER A 173 13.18 15.57 12.38
C SER A 173 13.41 16.95 11.76
N ILE A 174 13.57 17.02 10.43
CA ILE A 174 13.67 18.29 9.71
C ILE A 174 12.31 18.97 9.63
N SER A 175 11.23 18.22 9.33
CA SER A 175 9.89 18.78 9.26
C SER A 175 8.76 17.76 9.44
N HIS A 176 8.11 17.80 10.61
CA HIS A 176 6.89 17.02 10.89
C HIS A 176 5.70 17.40 9.99
N LYS A 177 5.70 18.61 9.39
CA LYS A 177 4.61 19.08 8.52
C LYS A 177 4.41 18.16 7.31
N THR A 178 5.47 17.48 6.86
CA THR A 178 5.43 16.53 5.75
C THR A 178 4.52 15.32 6.02
N LEU A 179 4.26 14.98 7.29
CA LEU A 179 3.38 13.87 7.69
C LEU A 179 1.91 14.14 7.36
N LEU A 180 1.51 15.41 7.34
CA LEU A 180 0.13 15.84 7.07
C LEU A 180 -0.08 16.18 5.59
N VAL A 181 0.99 16.23 4.80
CA VAL A 181 0.89 16.51 3.37
C VAL A 181 0.13 15.38 2.69
N ARG A 182 -0.82 15.75 1.84
CA ARG A 182 -1.54 14.84 0.95
C ARG A 182 -1.04 15.00 -0.48
N ASP A 183 -0.93 13.88 -1.18
CA ASP A 183 -0.66 13.82 -2.62
C ASP A 183 -1.94 14.01 -3.47
N ILE A 184 -1.86 13.83 -4.79
CA ILE A 184 -3.02 13.96 -5.70
C ILE A 184 -4.12 12.90 -5.46
N PHE A 185 -3.80 11.80 -4.77
CA PHE A 185 -4.74 10.75 -4.38
C PHE A 185 -5.33 10.99 -2.98
N GLY A 186 -4.96 12.10 -2.33
CA GLY A 186 -5.39 12.43 -0.99
C GLY A 186 -4.72 11.59 0.10
N ARG A 187 -3.63 10.88 -0.24
CA ARG A 187 -2.91 9.96 0.66
C ARG A 187 -1.76 10.68 1.35
N THR A 188 -1.54 10.32 2.60
CA THR A 188 -0.45 10.80 3.45
C THR A 188 0.69 9.78 3.52
N VAL A 189 1.77 10.13 4.22
CA VAL A 189 2.87 9.21 4.54
C VAL A 189 2.39 7.99 5.32
N LEU A 190 1.45 8.16 6.25
CA LEU A 190 0.90 7.05 7.04
C LEU A 190 0.14 6.06 6.16
N ASP A 191 -0.66 6.57 5.23
CA ASP A 191 -1.38 5.74 4.25
C ASP A 191 -0.40 4.87 3.45
N TYR A 192 0.72 5.44 3.00
CA TYR A 192 1.75 4.68 2.28
C TYR A 192 2.45 3.64 3.16
N ALA A 193 2.80 3.99 4.39
CA ALA A 193 3.44 3.06 5.32
C ALA A 193 2.54 1.83 5.61
N ILE A 194 1.22 2.04 5.73
CA ILE A 194 0.24 0.96 5.83
C ILE A 194 0.28 0.13 4.56
N LEU A 195 0.06 0.72 3.39
CA LEU A 195 -0.04 -0.02 2.12
C LEU A 195 1.24 -0.82 1.77
N SER A 196 2.40 -0.29 2.12
CA SER A 196 3.72 -0.84 1.77
C SER A 196 4.21 -1.94 2.70
N ASP A 197 3.42 -2.32 3.72
CA ASP A 197 3.88 -3.21 4.79
C ASP A 197 5.11 -2.68 5.54
N ALA A 198 5.10 -1.39 5.91
CA ALA A 198 6.22 -0.80 6.65
C ALA A 198 6.42 -1.51 8.00
N PRO A 199 7.67 -1.68 8.47
CA PRO A 199 7.96 -2.35 9.72
C PRO A 199 7.52 -1.49 10.91
N LYS A 200 7.35 -2.11 12.08
CA LYS A 200 6.85 -1.46 13.30
C LYS A 200 7.65 -0.21 13.68
N GLU A 201 8.95 -0.21 13.45
CA GLU A 201 9.86 0.88 13.79
C GLU A 201 9.58 2.16 12.96
N VAL A 202 9.06 2.00 11.73
CA VAL A 202 8.53 3.14 10.97
C VAL A 202 7.26 3.67 11.62
N PHE A 203 6.35 2.79 12.05
CA PHE A 203 5.15 3.22 12.79
C PHE A 203 5.51 3.94 14.10
N ASP A 204 6.50 3.47 14.85
CA ASP A 204 7.03 4.16 16.05
C ASP A 204 7.44 5.60 15.68
N SER A 205 8.16 5.77 14.56
CA SER A 205 8.65 7.07 14.08
C SER A 205 7.53 8.00 13.58
N LEU A 206 6.47 7.44 12.98
CA LEU A 206 5.34 8.21 12.45
C LEU A 206 4.34 8.61 13.53
N PHE A 207 4.02 7.72 14.47
CA PHE A 207 2.97 7.95 15.46
C PHE A 207 3.39 8.91 16.56
N GLU A 208 4.66 8.95 16.96
CA GLU A 208 5.10 9.90 18.01
C GLU A 208 4.75 11.36 17.65
N PRO A 209 5.06 11.88 16.44
CA PRO A 209 4.58 13.19 16.01
C PRO A 209 3.05 13.33 15.97
N PHE A 210 2.31 12.34 15.48
CA PHE A 210 0.84 12.41 15.42
C PHE A 210 0.23 12.55 16.82
N VAL A 211 0.75 11.81 17.80
CA VAL A 211 0.29 11.91 19.20
C VAL A 211 0.54 13.30 19.77
N LYS A 212 1.71 13.88 19.49
CA LYS A 212 2.01 15.26 19.92
C LYS A 212 1.10 16.29 19.26
N MET A 213 0.71 16.06 18.00
CA MET A 213 -0.22 16.92 17.27
C MET A 213 -1.68 16.72 17.69
N GLY A 214 -2.02 15.58 18.30
CA GLY A 214 -3.39 15.23 18.67
C GLY A 214 -4.30 14.94 17.48
N ASP A 215 -3.72 14.70 16.29
CA ASP A 215 -4.43 14.44 15.05
C ASP A 215 -3.79 13.25 14.31
N LEU A 216 -4.62 12.34 13.82
CA LEU A 216 -4.21 11.21 12.99
C LEU A 216 -4.83 11.40 11.60
N PRO A 217 -4.05 11.78 10.57
CA PRO A 217 -4.55 12.09 9.25
C PRO A 217 -4.86 10.82 8.45
N LEU A 218 -5.76 10.00 8.98
CA LEU A 218 -6.10 8.69 8.44
C LEU A 218 -7.19 8.80 7.37
N ASN A 219 -6.96 8.19 6.21
CA ASN A 219 -7.97 8.05 5.19
C ASN A 219 -8.79 6.76 5.41
N LEU A 220 -9.96 6.88 6.05
CA LEU A 220 -10.83 5.72 6.35
C LEU A 220 -11.27 4.95 5.11
N GLU A 221 -11.55 5.65 4.01
CA GLU A 221 -11.93 4.98 2.75
C GLU A 221 -10.78 4.14 2.21
N LEU A 222 -9.54 4.61 2.35
CA LEU A 222 -8.36 3.82 2.01
C LEU A 222 -8.25 2.59 2.91
N VAL A 223 -8.42 2.73 4.23
CA VAL A 223 -8.39 1.60 5.17
C VAL A 223 -9.42 0.53 4.77
N TYR A 224 -10.63 0.95 4.43
CA TYR A 224 -11.70 0.06 4.00
C TYR A 224 -11.38 -0.62 2.67
N SER A 225 -10.89 0.14 1.70
CA SER A 225 -10.45 -0.39 0.42
C SER A 225 -9.29 -1.37 0.58
N ALA A 226 -8.32 -1.06 1.43
CA ALA A 226 -7.16 -1.91 1.69
C ALA A 226 -7.62 -3.25 2.30
N ALA A 227 -8.48 -3.23 3.32
CA ALA A 227 -9.04 -4.44 3.93
C ALA A 227 -9.82 -5.30 2.92
N GLU A 228 -10.61 -4.68 2.03
CA GLU A 228 -11.34 -5.36 0.96
C GLU A 228 -10.40 -6.14 0.01
N HIS A 229 -9.19 -5.62 -0.22
CA HIS A 229 -8.21 -6.23 -1.14
C HIS A 229 -7.13 -7.03 -0.40
N ASN A 230 -7.32 -7.31 0.90
CA ASN A 230 -6.35 -8.01 1.75
C ASN A 230 -4.95 -7.34 1.72
N VAL A 231 -4.96 -6.00 1.81
CA VAL A 231 -3.78 -5.14 1.90
C VAL A 231 -3.90 -4.31 3.16
N PRO A 232 -2.83 -4.09 3.94
CA PRO A 232 -1.55 -4.81 3.94
C PRO A 232 -1.62 -6.24 4.49
N ALA A 233 -0.46 -6.86 4.69
CA ALA A 233 -0.33 -8.10 5.43
C ALA A 233 -0.81 -7.96 6.87
N LEU A 234 -1.20 -9.09 7.47
CA LEU A 234 -1.77 -9.14 8.81
C LEU A 234 -0.88 -8.49 9.88
N GLN A 235 0.43 -8.68 9.83
CA GLN A 235 1.35 -8.09 10.83
C GLN A 235 1.29 -6.56 10.83
N THR A 236 1.11 -5.95 9.65
CA THR A 236 0.97 -4.50 9.51
C THR A 236 -0.37 -4.04 10.06
N TRP A 237 -1.45 -4.80 9.85
CA TRP A 237 -2.77 -4.54 10.46
C TRP A 237 -2.73 -4.61 11.99
N GLU A 238 -2.04 -5.60 12.55
CA GLU A 238 -1.84 -5.76 13.99
C GLU A 238 -1.15 -4.53 14.57
N VAL A 239 0.01 -4.15 14.00
CA VAL A 239 0.75 -2.96 14.42
C VAL A 239 -0.12 -1.71 14.31
N PHE A 240 -0.71 -1.46 13.15
CA PHE A 240 -1.53 -0.26 12.94
C PHE A 240 -2.70 -0.17 13.93
N SER A 241 -3.44 -1.26 14.10
CA SER A 241 -4.59 -1.34 15.00
C SER A 241 -4.19 -1.08 16.46
N ASP A 242 -3.10 -1.68 16.92
CA ASP A 242 -2.62 -1.51 18.29
C ASP A 242 -2.22 -0.06 18.58
N TYR A 243 -1.63 0.64 17.60
CA TYR A 243 -1.29 2.05 17.74
C TYR A 243 -2.52 2.94 17.75
N VAL A 244 -3.50 2.70 16.87
CA VAL A 244 -4.74 3.49 16.88
C VAL A 244 -5.48 3.29 18.19
N GLU A 245 -5.66 2.05 18.65
CA GLU A 245 -6.33 1.75 19.92
C GLU A 245 -5.62 2.38 21.12
N LYS A 246 -4.27 2.35 21.13
CA LYS A 246 -3.47 2.87 22.24
C LYS A 246 -3.43 4.39 22.29
N PHE A 247 -3.24 5.04 21.15
CA PHE A 247 -2.90 6.45 21.09
C PHE A 247 -4.05 7.34 20.63
N PHE A 248 -5.00 6.78 19.88
CA PHE A 248 -6.17 7.48 19.35
C PHE A 248 -7.46 6.71 19.67
N PRO A 249 -7.75 6.39 20.95
CA PRO A 249 -8.93 5.61 21.31
C PRO A 249 -10.27 6.30 20.94
N ALA A 250 -10.25 7.62 20.73
CA ALA A 250 -11.41 8.38 20.25
C ALA A 250 -11.64 8.24 18.74
N LEU A 251 -10.63 7.80 17.98
CA LEU A 251 -10.78 7.43 16.58
C LEU A 251 -11.45 6.06 16.55
N ASP A 252 -12.78 6.04 16.69
CA ASP A 252 -13.63 4.84 16.68
C ASP A 252 -13.61 4.20 15.29
N LEU A 253 -12.50 3.54 14.95
CA LEU A 253 -12.40 2.69 13.76
C LEU A 253 -13.46 1.60 13.89
N ASP A 254 -14.47 1.66 13.04
CA ASP A 254 -15.59 0.71 13.08
C ASP A 254 -15.16 -0.64 12.49
N TRP A 255 -14.45 -1.43 13.29
CA TRP A 255 -14.03 -2.79 12.95
C TRP A 255 -15.23 -3.69 12.66
N GLU A 256 -16.38 -3.43 13.28
CA GLU A 256 -17.63 -4.13 12.99
C GLU A 256 -18.14 -3.83 11.58
N ASP A 257 -18.23 -2.55 11.19
CA ASP A 257 -18.64 -2.17 9.84
C ASP A 257 -17.64 -2.63 8.77
N LEU A 258 -16.35 -2.44 9.03
CA LEU A 258 -15.26 -2.91 8.18
C LEU A 258 -15.35 -4.43 7.97
N PHE A 259 -15.55 -5.17 9.05
CA PHE A 259 -15.70 -6.62 8.97
C PHE A 259 -16.93 -7.00 8.15
N LEU A 260 -18.09 -6.40 8.41
CA LEU A 260 -19.33 -6.75 7.73
C LEU A 260 -19.35 -6.43 6.24
N ARG A 261 -18.89 -5.23 5.86
CA ARG A 261 -19.02 -4.73 4.48
C ARG A 261 -17.91 -5.20 3.58
N LYS A 262 -16.69 -5.38 4.11
CA LYS A 262 -15.49 -5.58 3.28
C LYS A 262 -14.85 -6.94 3.52
N VAL A 263 -14.69 -7.36 4.77
CA VAL A 263 -13.96 -8.60 5.10
C VAL A 263 -14.85 -9.83 4.95
N HIS A 264 -16.10 -9.78 5.44
CA HIS A 264 -17.03 -10.90 5.45
C HIS A 264 -17.36 -11.42 4.05
N VAL A 265 -17.37 -10.51 3.07
CA VAL A 265 -17.66 -10.82 1.68
C VAL A 265 -16.43 -11.26 0.88
N ASN A 266 -15.22 -11.12 1.44
CA ASN A 266 -13.99 -11.44 0.74
C ASN A 266 -13.58 -12.90 1.00
N CYS A 267 -14.03 -13.81 0.14
CA CYS A 267 -13.63 -15.22 0.16
C CYS A 267 -12.15 -15.45 -0.23
N ALA A 268 -11.43 -14.46 -0.77
CA ALA A 268 -9.99 -14.61 -1.04
C ALA A 268 -9.10 -14.23 0.17
N MET A 269 -9.69 -13.75 1.28
CA MET A 269 -8.92 -13.37 2.45
C MET A 269 -8.33 -14.60 3.17
N PRO A 270 -7.02 -14.63 3.49
CA PRO A 270 -6.43 -15.69 4.28
C PRO A 270 -7.17 -15.88 5.61
N ILE A 271 -7.45 -17.14 5.98
CA ILE A 271 -8.22 -17.47 7.19
C ILE A 271 -7.64 -16.82 8.46
N ILE A 272 -6.32 -16.71 8.58
CA ILE A 272 -5.67 -16.05 9.72
C ILE A 272 -6.02 -14.55 9.80
N THR A 273 -6.04 -13.86 8.66
CA THR A 273 -6.40 -12.43 8.55
C THR A 273 -7.89 -12.26 8.86
N TYR A 274 -8.72 -13.14 8.32
CA TYR A 274 -10.15 -13.15 8.60
C TYR A 274 -10.45 -13.30 10.10
N ARG A 275 -9.85 -14.31 10.75
CA ARG A 275 -10.01 -14.56 12.18
C ARG A 275 -9.59 -13.35 13.01
N TRP A 276 -8.52 -12.67 12.62
CA TRP A 276 -8.08 -11.45 13.30
C TRP A 276 -9.13 -10.34 13.22
N PHE A 277 -9.64 -10.03 12.02
CA PHE A 277 -10.70 -9.02 11.85
C PHE A 277 -11.97 -9.40 12.60
N ALA A 278 -12.38 -10.68 12.55
CA ALA A 278 -13.55 -11.18 13.26
C ALA A 278 -13.42 -10.96 14.78
N ARG A 279 -12.25 -11.23 15.36
CA ARG A 279 -11.97 -10.98 16.78
C ARG A 279 -12.01 -9.49 17.13
N LYS A 280 -11.43 -8.63 16.28
CA LYS A 280 -11.44 -7.17 16.47
C LYS A 280 -12.87 -6.62 16.45
N ALA A 281 -13.66 -7.00 15.45
CA ALA A 281 -15.08 -6.65 15.34
C ALA A 281 -15.89 -7.11 16.57
N ALA A 282 -15.72 -8.37 16.98
CA ALA A 282 -16.42 -8.93 18.13
C ALA A 282 -16.08 -8.24 19.44
N LYS A 283 -14.79 -7.99 19.68
CA LYS A 283 -14.29 -7.27 20.86
C LYS A 283 -14.90 -5.87 20.91
N GLN A 284 -14.85 -5.11 19.81
CA GLN A 284 -15.43 -3.76 19.75
C GLN A 284 -16.93 -3.78 20.04
N ARG A 285 -17.68 -4.70 19.44
CA ARG A 285 -19.12 -4.86 19.70
C ARG A 285 -19.42 -5.15 21.17
N MET A 286 -18.67 -6.06 21.79
CA MET A 286 -18.84 -6.34 23.22
C MET A 286 -18.54 -5.14 24.12
N ILE A 287 -17.56 -4.30 23.76
CA ILE A 287 -17.28 -3.04 24.44
C ILE A 287 -18.47 -2.09 24.29
N LYS A 288 -18.97 -1.88 23.06
CA LYS A 288 -20.15 -1.04 22.77
C LYS A 288 -21.39 -1.49 23.56
N MET A 289 -21.57 -2.80 23.74
CA MET A 289 -22.69 -3.37 24.50
C MET A 289 -22.46 -3.43 26.03
N SER A 290 -21.30 -3.02 26.54
CA SER A 290 -20.89 -3.21 27.95
C SER A 290 -20.96 -4.67 28.44
N THR A 291 -20.73 -5.62 27.53
CA THR A 291 -20.79 -7.07 27.81
C THR A 291 -19.43 -7.76 27.76
N LEU A 292 -18.35 -6.98 27.74
CA LEU A 292 -17.00 -7.54 27.67
C LEU A 292 -16.68 -8.28 28.98
N ALA A 293 -16.75 -9.61 28.93
CA ALA A 293 -16.29 -10.52 29.97
C ALA A 293 -15.23 -11.45 29.39
N LEU A 294 -14.17 -11.75 30.16
CA LEU A 294 -13.07 -12.60 29.69
C LEU A 294 -13.55 -13.97 29.19
N THR A 295 -14.48 -14.59 29.93
CA THR A 295 -15.09 -15.88 29.55
C THR A 295 -15.86 -15.80 28.23
N ARG A 296 -16.57 -14.69 27.98
CA ARG A 296 -17.30 -14.47 26.73
C ARG A 296 -16.35 -14.24 25.55
N GLN A 297 -15.28 -13.46 25.76
CA GLN A 297 -14.23 -13.25 24.75
C GLN A 297 -13.53 -14.56 24.38
N LEU A 298 -13.17 -15.38 25.37
CA LEU A 298 -12.54 -16.68 25.14
C LEU A 298 -13.44 -17.61 24.32
N LYS A 299 -14.72 -17.71 24.67
CA LYS A 299 -15.70 -18.50 23.91
C LYS A 299 -15.84 -18.01 22.46
N ILE A 300 -15.85 -16.70 22.24
CA ILE A 300 -15.85 -16.11 20.89
C ILE A 300 -14.58 -16.50 20.14
N ASN A 301 -13.41 -16.42 20.77
CA ASN A 301 -12.15 -16.78 20.15
C ASN A 301 -12.13 -18.26 19.76
N GLU A 302 -12.59 -19.16 20.65
CA GLU A 302 -12.74 -20.59 20.38
C GLU A 302 -13.66 -20.84 19.17
N MET A 303 -14.78 -20.11 19.08
CA MET A 303 -15.68 -20.20 17.92
C MET A 303 -15.02 -19.72 16.63
N VAL A 304 -14.26 -18.63 16.68
CA VAL A 304 -13.51 -18.10 15.53
C VAL A 304 -12.38 -19.06 15.12
N ASP A 305 -11.72 -19.72 16.07
CA ASP A 305 -10.70 -20.73 15.79
C ASP A 305 -11.26 -22.05 15.25
N GLY A 306 -12.50 -22.38 15.60
CA GLY A 306 -13.23 -23.52 15.06
C GLY A 306 -13.53 -23.43 13.56
N PHE A 307 -13.35 -22.26 12.92
CA PHE A 307 -13.51 -22.11 11.48
C PHE A 307 -12.44 -22.87 10.71
N GLN A 308 -12.81 -24.00 10.12
CA GLN A 308 -11.93 -24.73 9.22
C GLN A 308 -12.14 -24.21 7.80
N TRP A 309 -11.14 -23.47 7.30
CA TRP A 309 -11.03 -23.25 5.86
C TRP A 309 -10.77 -24.60 5.22
N ARG A 310 -11.68 -25.11 4.38
CA ARG A 310 -11.31 -26.23 3.52
C ARG A 310 -10.45 -25.64 2.41
N ASP A 311 -9.21 -26.09 2.33
CA ASP A 311 -8.25 -25.64 1.30
C ASP A 311 -8.72 -25.91 -0.14
N GLU A 312 -9.83 -26.64 -0.31
CA GLU A 312 -10.39 -27.08 -1.58
C GLU A 312 -11.69 -26.38 -1.99
N PHE A 313 -12.05 -25.22 -1.40
CA PHE A 313 -13.17 -24.49 -1.96
C PHE A 313 -12.79 -23.98 -3.35
N PRO A 314 -13.51 -24.39 -4.42
CA PRO A 314 -13.29 -23.79 -5.72
C PRO A 314 -13.54 -22.30 -5.61
N ASP A 315 -12.77 -21.49 -6.36
CA ASP A 315 -12.96 -20.04 -6.51
C ASP A 315 -14.25 -19.73 -7.31
N ASP A 316 -15.34 -20.41 -6.97
CA ASP A 316 -16.65 -20.28 -7.56
C ASP A 316 -17.67 -19.75 -6.54
N GLU A 317 -18.88 -19.49 -7.03
CA GLU A 317 -19.97 -18.96 -6.23
C GLU A 317 -20.38 -19.92 -5.08
N GLU A 318 -20.17 -21.23 -5.27
CA GLU A 318 -20.49 -22.24 -4.25
C GLU A 318 -19.52 -22.13 -3.08
N GLY A 319 -18.21 -22.01 -3.33
CA GLY A 319 -17.19 -21.78 -2.31
C GLY A 319 -17.49 -20.55 -1.45
N CYS A 320 -17.80 -19.41 -2.07
CA CYS A 320 -18.13 -18.19 -1.34
C CYS A 320 -19.48 -18.30 -0.59
N ASN A 321 -20.45 -19.09 -1.06
CA ASN A 321 -21.69 -19.35 -0.34
C ASN A 321 -21.48 -20.27 0.87
N GLN A 322 -20.67 -21.32 0.74
CA GLN A 322 -20.32 -22.20 1.85
C GLN A 322 -19.54 -21.44 2.94
N TRP A 323 -18.63 -20.54 2.52
CA TRP A 323 -17.98 -19.61 3.43
C TRP A 323 -18.99 -18.81 4.26
N LYS A 324 -19.92 -18.10 3.59
CA LYS A 324 -20.99 -17.31 4.25
C LYS A 324 -21.83 -18.16 5.21
N LEU A 325 -22.13 -19.40 4.85
CA LEU A 325 -22.87 -20.33 5.70
C LEU A 325 -22.09 -20.74 6.96
N GLN A 326 -20.77 -20.93 6.85
CA GLN A 326 -19.93 -21.23 8.00
C GLN A 326 -19.81 -20.03 8.93
N VAL A 327 -19.56 -18.84 8.38
CA VAL A 327 -19.27 -17.65 9.19
C VAL A 327 -20.52 -16.95 9.74
N GLY A 328 -21.66 -17.08 9.06
CA GLY A 328 -22.92 -16.46 9.43
C GLY A 328 -23.43 -16.79 10.85
N PRO A 329 -23.43 -18.06 11.30
CA PRO A 329 -23.85 -18.44 12.65
C PRO A 329 -23.06 -17.77 13.78
N VAL A 330 -21.73 -17.64 13.64
CA VAL A 330 -20.91 -16.95 14.65
C VAL A 330 -21.27 -15.48 14.71
N TRP A 331 -21.48 -14.84 13.55
CA TRP A 331 -21.94 -13.45 13.52
C TRP A 331 -23.33 -13.27 14.15
N LYS A 332 -24.25 -14.22 13.92
CA LYS A 332 -25.57 -14.21 14.56
C LYS A 332 -25.48 -14.36 16.09
N LEU A 333 -24.48 -15.04 16.61
CA LEU A 333 -24.23 -15.19 18.06
C LEU A 333 -23.50 -13.99 18.67
N MET A 334 -22.86 -13.17 17.83
CA MET A 334 -22.32 -11.86 18.23
C MET A 334 -23.41 -10.80 18.30
N LYS A 335 -24.54 -11.00 17.61
CA LYS A 335 -25.73 -10.15 17.73
C LYS A 335 -26.46 -10.34 19.05
#